data_AF-A0A2N3JXC2-F1
#
_entry.id   AF-A0A2N3JXC2-F1
#
_cell.length_a   1.000
_cell.length_b   1.000
_cell.length_c   1.000
_cell.angle_alpha   90.00
_cell.angle_beta   90.00
_cell.angle_gamma   90.00
#
_symmetry.space_group_name_H-M   'P 1'
#
loop_
_entity.id
_entity.type
_entity.pdbx_description
1 polymer ?
#
loop_
_entity_poly.entity_id
_entity_poly.type
_entity_poly.pdbx_seq_one_letter_code
_entity_poly.pdbx_strand_id
1 'polypeptide(L)'
;MSTTPPVLAAELAQAWADIQRYHPELPDLAAPESLIGESSSACGAELSFERLLHEAVHGIAAARGIRDTSRAGRYHNRRFLAVAEELGLDHPEEPHPSSGFSLVGLNPEAKRRYRQTADRLHRALKAHSVATAGDTARSFRGPAARHGSSGGGVRVKAVCDCGRNVRVVPSVLAQAPIMCGGCGKPFRIPEAVAVAG
;
A
#
# COMPACT_ATOMS: atom_id res chain seq x y z
N MET A 1 11.49 -0.78 -18.54
CA MET A 1 10.63 -1.67 -19.35
C MET A 1 9.73 -2.40 -18.38
N SER A 2 8.41 -2.39 -18.60
CA SER A 2 7.45 -3.07 -17.72
C SER A 2 7.79 -4.56 -17.68
N THR A 3 8.10 -5.09 -16.50
CA THR A 3 8.44 -6.52 -16.29
C THR A 3 7.19 -7.38 -16.11
N THR A 4 6.01 -6.80 -16.26
CA THR A 4 4.74 -7.51 -16.14
C THR A 4 4.47 -8.31 -17.42
N PRO A 5 4.25 -9.63 -17.34
CA PRO A 5 3.88 -10.42 -18.49
C PRO A 5 2.55 -9.90 -19.05
N PRO A 6 2.40 -9.82 -20.39
CA PRO A 6 1.24 -9.21 -21.03
C PRO A 6 -0.09 -9.83 -20.59
N VAL A 7 -0.07 -11.10 -20.18
CA VAL A 7 -1.24 -11.83 -19.67
C VAL A 7 -1.75 -11.28 -18.33
N LEU A 8 -0.86 -10.95 -17.38
CA LEU A 8 -1.31 -10.47 -16.07
C LEU A 8 -1.93 -9.07 -16.19
N ALA A 9 -1.32 -8.17 -16.98
CA ALA A 9 -1.87 -6.85 -17.21
C ALA A 9 -3.25 -6.92 -17.88
N ALA A 10 -3.43 -7.80 -18.88
CA ALA A 10 -4.71 -8.01 -19.54
C ALA A 10 -5.78 -8.57 -18.59
N GLU A 11 -5.43 -9.55 -17.76
CA GLU A 11 -6.37 -10.13 -16.79
C GLU A 11 -6.76 -9.14 -15.69
N LEU A 12 -5.84 -8.25 -15.26
CA LEU A 12 -6.16 -7.15 -14.35
C LEU A 12 -7.11 -6.14 -14.98
N ALA A 13 -6.83 -5.70 -16.21
CA ALA A 13 -7.68 -4.78 -16.94
C ALA A 13 -9.08 -5.36 -17.16
N GLN A 14 -9.16 -6.64 -17.53
CA GLN A 14 -10.45 -7.32 -17.69
C GLN A 14 -11.17 -7.49 -16.35
N ALA A 15 -10.47 -7.81 -15.26
CA ALA A 15 -11.08 -7.88 -13.94
C ALA A 15 -11.63 -6.53 -13.48
N TRP A 16 -10.94 -5.42 -13.78
CA TRP A 16 -11.44 -4.08 -13.52
C TRP A 16 -12.69 -3.77 -14.34
N ALA A 17 -12.68 -4.08 -15.64
CA ALA A 17 -13.85 -3.94 -16.50
C ALA A 17 -15.05 -4.79 -16.02
N ASP A 18 -14.79 -5.98 -15.47
CA ASP A 18 -15.81 -6.84 -14.88
C ASP A 18 -16.47 -6.18 -13.65
N ILE A 19 -15.71 -5.42 -12.86
CA ILE A 19 -16.24 -4.64 -11.73
C ILE A 19 -17.04 -3.43 -12.25
N GLN A 20 -16.51 -2.68 -13.23
CA GLN A 20 -17.19 -1.51 -13.83
C GLN A 20 -18.56 -1.86 -14.41
N ARG A 21 -18.77 -3.10 -14.89
CA ARG A 21 -20.08 -3.55 -15.37
C ARG A 21 -21.19 -3.49 -14.30
N TYR A 22 -20.83 -3.62 -13.02
CA TYR A 22 -21.76 -3.50 -11.89
C TYR A 22 -21.68 -2.12 -11.20
N HIS A 23 -20.58 -1.39 -11.42
CA HIS A 23 -20.30 -0.09 -10.82
C HIS A 23 -19.81 0.91 -11.90
N PRO A 24 -20.71 1.43 -12.76
CA PRO A 24 -20.33 2.28 -13.88
C PRO A 24 -19.69 3.61 -13.47
N GLU A 25 -19.83 4.02 -12.21
CA GLU A 25 -19.16 5.18 -11.63
C GLU A 25 -17.68 4.94 -11.27
N LEU A 26 -17.22 3.69 -11.30
CA LEU A 26 -15.82 3.34 -11.05
C LEU A 26 -14.95 3.87 -12.21
N PRO A 27 -13.99 4.78 -11.95
CA PRO A 27 -13.15 5.34 -13.00
C PRO A 27 -12.29 4.27 -13.69
N ASP A 28 -11.84 4.59 -14.90
CA ASP A 28 -10.90 3.75 -15.63
C ASP A 28 -9.57 3.60 -14.87
N LEU A 29 -9.04 2.38 -14.89
CA LEU A 29 -7.76 2.09 -14.28
C LEU A 29 -6.63 2.58 -15.19
N ALA A 30 -6.10 3.77 -14.89
CA ALA A 30 -5.10 4.43 -15.74
C ALA A 30 -3.82 3.60 -15.99
N ALA A 31 -3.41 2.77 -15.02
CA ALA A 31 -2.26 1.87 -15.13
C ALA A 31 -2.50 0.60 -14.28
N PRO A 32 -3.06 -0.47 -14.85
CA PRO A 32 -3.39 -1.71 -14.12
C PRO A 32 -2.20 -2.34 -13.42
N GLU A 33 -1.01 -2.19 -13.98
CA GLU A 33 0.24 -2.70 -13.44
C GLU A 33 0.69 -2.03 -12.14
N SER A 34 0.27 -0.78 -11.87
CA SER A 34 0.63 -0.08 -10.62
C SER A 34 0.11 -0.83 -9.39
N LEU A 35 -1.02 -1.53 -9.53
CA LEU A 35 -1.60 -2.35 -8.46
C LEU A 35 -0.75 -3.57 -8.07
N ILE A 36 0.16 -4.01 -8.95
CA ILE A 36 1.05 -5.16 -8.72
C ILE A 36 2.14 -4.82 -7.69
N GLY A 37 2.49 -3.53 -7.52
CA GLY A 37 3.54 -3.07 -6.60
C GLY A 37 3.05 -2.35 -5.33
N GLU A 38 1.81 -1.87 -5.31
CA GLU A 38 1.29 -0.99 -4.26
C GLU A 38 0.60 -1.79 -3.14
N SER A 39 1.38 -2.40 -2.24
CA SER A 39 0.83 -3.10 -1.07
C SER A 39 0.22 -2.13 -0.06
N SER A 40 -1.10 -2.17 0.15
CA SER A 40 -1.69 -1.62 1.37
C SER A 40 -1.28 -2.51 2.54
N SER A 41 -0.59 -1.93 3.52
CA SER A 41 0.03 -2.65 4.65
C SER A 41 -0.97 -3.43 5.53
N ALA A 42 -2.27 -3.24 5.30
CA ALA A 42 -3.34 -3.88 6.06
C ALA A 42 -4.01 -5.05 5.34
N CYS A 43 -3.84 -5.24 4.03
CA CYS A 43 -4.54 -6.29 3.25
C CYS A 43 -3.62 -7.41 2.73
N GLY A 44 -2.41 -7.54 3.32
CA GLY A 44 -1.38 -8.46 2.84
C GLY A 44 -0.56 -7.90 1.67
N ALA A 45 0.61 -8.49 1.43
CA ALA A 45 1.51 -8.02 0.38
C ALA A 45 1.08 -8.45 -1.02
N GLU A 46 0.35 -9.56 -1.13
CA GLU A 46 -0.03 -10.18 -2.39
C GLU A 46 -1.25 -9.51 -3.02
N LEU A 47 -1.25 -9.39 -4.35
CA LEU A 47 -2.40 -8.93 -5.10
C LEU A 47 -3.42 -10.07 -5.17
N SER A 48 -4.69 -9.76 -4.92
CA SER A 48 -5.81 -10.70 -5.00
C SER A 48 -7.03 -10.00 -5.60
N PHE A 49 -8.06 -10.75 -5.97
CA PHE A 49 -9.31 -10.13 -6.44
C PHE A 49 -10.01 -9.31 -5.34
N GLU A 50 -9.95 -9.77 -4.08
CA GLU A 50 -10.43 -8.99 -2.92
C GLU A 50 -9.71 -7.65 -2.80
N ARG A 51 -8.38 -7.66 -2.95
CA ARG A 51 -7.60 -6.41 -2.96
C ARG A 51 -7.93 -5.54 -4.16
N LEU A 52 -8.20 -6.11 -5.34
CA LEU A 52 -8.66 -5.33 -6.49
C LEU A 52 -10.00 -4.63 -6.21
N LEU A 53 -10.94 -5.30 -5.56
CA LEU A 53 -12.19 -4.68 -5.12
C LEU A 53 -11.95 -3.64 -4.02
N HIS A 54 -10.99 -3.84 -3.11
CA HIS A 54 -10.58 -2.83 -2.13
C HIS A 54 -10.14 -1.53 -2.83
N GLU A 55 -9.32 -1.62 -3.88
CA GLU A 55 -8.93 -0.43 -4.65
C GLU A 55 -10.12 0.18 -5.43
N ALA A 56 -11.06 -0.65 -5.88
CA ALA A 56 -12.29 -0.16 -6.49
C ALA A 56 -13.16 0.65 -5.50
N VAL A 57 -13.19 0.27 -4.21
CA VAL A 57 -13.83 1.06 -3.15
C VAL A 57 -13.24 2.45 -3.07
N HIS A 58 -11.91 2.56 -3.08
CA HIS A 58 -11.22 3.85 -3.09
C HIS A 58 -11.53 4.66 -4.36
N GLY A 59 -11.56 4.01 -5.52
CA GLY A 59 -11.93 4.65 -6.79
C GLY A 59 -13.33 5.24 -6.77
N ILE A 60 -14.31 4.48 -6.27
CA ILE A 60 -15.70 4.93 -6.12
C ILE A 60 -15.83 6.02 -5.07
N ALA A 61 -15.16 5.89 -3.93
CA ALA A 61 -15.14 6.92 -2.91
C ALA A 61 -14.58 8.23 -3.47
N ALA A 62 -13.48 8.18 -4.22
CA ALA A 62 -12.90 9.34 -4.88
C ALA A 62 -13.87 9.97 -5.89
N ALA A 63 -14.49 9.16 -6.77
CA ALA A 63 -15.48 9.62 -7.74
C ALA A 63 -16.70 10.31 -7.07
N ARG A 64 -17.08 9.83 -5.88
CA ARG A 64 -18.17 10.40 -5.07
C ARG A 64 -17.74 11.54 -4.14
N GLY A 65 -16.46 11.92 -4.12
CA GLY A 65 -15.93 12.94 -3.20
C GLY A 65 -15.96 12.52 -1.72
N ILE A 66 -16.01 11.22 -1.44
CA ILE A 66 -16.06 10.63 -0.12
C ILE A 66 -14.64 10.51 0.46
N ARG A 67 -14.42 11.11 1.63
CA ARG A 67 -13.21 10.87 2.42
C ARG A 67 -13.36 9.58 3.23
N ASP A 68 -12.92 8.49 2.64
CA ASP A 68 -13.06 7.10 3.10
C ASP A 68 -11.89 6.62 4.00
N THR A 69 -10.77 7.35 3.98
CA THR A 69 -9.63 7.10 4.87
C THR A 69 -9.32 8.28 5.80
N SER A 70 -8.53 8.01 6.83
CA SER A 70 -8.03 8.99 7.81
C SER A 70 -6.61 8.61 8.27
N ARG A 71 -6.01 9.41 9.16
CA ARG A 71 -4.65 9.19 9.67
C ARG A 71 -3.59 9.11 8.55
N ALA A 72 -3.72 9.99 7.57
CA ALA A 72 -2.93 10.01 6.33
C ALA A 72 -3.05 8.69 5.56
N GLY A 73 -4.28 8.29 5.23
CA GLY A 73 -4.56 7.10 4.41
C GLY A 73 -4.50 5.76 5.17
N ARG A 74 -3.96 5.72 6.40
CA ARG A 74 -3.74 4.46 7.12
C ARG A 74 -5.00 3.81 7.66
N TYR A 75 -6.02 4.59 8.00
CA TYR A 75 -7.21 4.10 8.71
C TYR A 75 -8.46 4.22 7.84
N HIS A 76 -9.02 3.09 7.44
CA HIS A 76 -10.23 2.96 6.64
C HIS A 76 -11.45 3.15 7.55
N ASN A 77 -12.20 4.22 7.32
CA ASN A 77 -13.27 4.65 8.22
C ASN A 77 -14.62 4.00 7.85
N ARG A 78 -15.70 4.30 8.58
CA ARG A 78 -17.03 3.72 8.28
C ARG A 78 -17.57 4.06 6.89
N ARG A 79 -17.11 5.15 6.28
CA ARG A 79 -17.49 5.49 4.90
C ARG A 79 -16.81 4.58 3.88
N PHE A 80 -15.58 4.15 4.15
CA PHE A 80 -14.96 3.07 3.37
C PHE A 80 -15.81 1.81 3.46
N LEU A 81 -16.17 1.39 4.68
CA LEU A 81 -16.97 0.18 4.87
C LEU A 81 -18.31 0.24 4.13
N ALA A 82 -19.03 1.37 4.20
CA ALA A 82 -20.30 1.53 3.49
C ALA A 82 -20.16 1.32 1.97
N VAL A 83 -19.10 1.88 1.36
CA VAL A 83 -18.84 1.66 -0.08
C VAL A 83 -18.35 0.24 -0.34
N ALA A 84 -17.59 -0.37 0.58
CA ALA A 84 -17.17 -1.77 0.47
C ALA A 84 -18.36 -2.73 0.46
N GLU A 85 -19.34 -2.51 1.34
CA GLU A 85 -20.58 -3.29 1.41
C GLU A 85 -21.38 -3.21 0.10
N GLU A 86 -21.45 -2.03 -0.53
CA GLU A 86 -22.07 -1.87 -1.86
C GLU A 86 -21.38 -2.73 -2.95
N LEU A 87 -20.08 -2.97 -2.81
CA LEU A 87 -19.27 -3.77 -3.74
C LEU A 87 -19.30 -5.27 -3.41
N GLY A 88 -20.04 -5.64 -2.36
CA GLY A 88 -20.16 -7.01 -1.87
C GLY A 88 -18.96 -7.48 -1.05
N LEU A 89 -18.28 -6.55 -0.39
CA LEU A 89 -17.24 -6.82 0.59
C LEU A 89 -17.80 -6.63 2.01
N ASP A 90 -17.50 -7.57 2.90
CA ASP A 90 -17.88 -7.51 4.32
C ASP A 90 -16.64 -7.38 5.21
N HIS A 91 -16.82 -6.79 6.39
CA HIS A 91 -15.83 -6.80 7.48
C HIS A 91 -16.42 -7.53 8.70
N PRO A 92 -15.91 -8.71 9.09
CA PRO A 92 -16.57 -9.59 10.05
C PRO A 92 -16.44 -9.15 11.52
N GLU A 93 -15.57 -8.20 11.81
CA GLU A 93 -15.14 -7.85 13.16
C GLU A 93 -15.21 -6.35 13.45
N GLU A 94 -14.92 -5.98 14.71
CA GLU A 94 -14.63 -4.60 15.08
C GLU A 94 -13.48 -4.02 14.23
N PRO A 95 -13.47 -2.70 13.97
CA PRO A 95 -12.42 -2.08 13.18
C PRO A 95 -11.05 -2.27 13.83
N HIS A 96 -10.06 -2.65 13.03
CA HIS A 96 -8.70 -2.80 13.53
C HIS A 96 -8.16 -1.46 14.08
N PRO A 97 -7.51 -1.40 15.25
CA PRO A 97 -7.12 -0.15 15.88
C PRO A 97 -6.23 0.77 15.02
N SER A 98 -5.39 0.19 14.16
CA SER A 98 -4.46 0.94 13.31
C SER A 98 -4.96 1.16 11.87
N SER A 99 -5.70 0.20 11.31
CA SER A 99 -6.09 0.16 9.90
C SER A 99 -7.59 0.33 9.63
N GLY A 100 -8.41 0.33 10.68
CA GLY A 100 -9.86 0.45 10.57
C GLY A 100 -10.47 -0.76 9.89
N PHE A 101 -11.38 -0.53 8.95
CA PHE A 101 -12.10 -1.57 8.22
C PHE A 101 -11.35 -2.09 6.99
N SER A 102 -10.02 -2.08 7.00
CA SER A 102 -9.24 -2.47 5.81
C SER A 102 -9.29 -3.96 5.49
N LEU A 103 -9.60 -4.82 6.47
CA LEU A 103 -9.58 -6.28 6.35
C LEU A 103 -10.95 -6.77 5.89
N VAL A 104 -11.30 -6.43 4.64
CA VAL A 104 -12.54 -6.84 4.01
C VAL A 104 -12.38 -8.12 3.22
N GLY A 105 -13.44 -8.92 3.15
CA GLY A 105 -13.50 -10.14 2.35
C GLY A 105 -14.76 -10.19 1.51
N LEU A 106 -14.75 -10.99 0.44
CA LEU A 106 -15.94 -11.16 -0.39
C LEU A 106 -17.07 -11.82 0.39
N ASN A 107 -18.26 -11.22 0.32
CA ASN A 107 -19.47 -11.84 0.80
C ASN A 107 -19.91 -13.00 -0.12
N PRO A 108 -20.83 -13.88 0.30
CA PRO A 108 -21.23 -15.05 -0.49
C PRO A 108 -21.83 -14.71 -1.86
N GLU A 109 -22.49 -13.57 -1.99
CA GLU A 109 -23.07 -13.12 -3.27
C GLU A 109 -21.98 -12.67 -4.23
N ALA A 110 -21.05 -11.83 -3.77
CA ALA A 110 -19.91 -11.37 -4.55
C ALA A 110 -19.00 -12.53 -4.95
N LYS A 111 -18.78 -13.52 -4.06
CA LYS A 111 -18.07 -14.77 -4.38
C LYS A 111 -18.70 -15.51 -5.56
N ARG A 112 -20.04 -15.54 -5.65
CA ARG A 112 -20.74 -16.15 -6.79
C ARG A 112 -20.63 -15.29 -8.04
N ARG A 113 -20.88 -13.99 -7.91
CA ARG A 113 -20.85 -13.01 -9.01
C ARG A 113 -19.49 -12.99 -9.72
N TYR A 114 -18.42 -12.93 -8.95
CA TYR A 114 -17.07 -12.71 -9.48
C TYR A 114 -16.22 -13.98 -9.56
N ARG A 115 -16.79 -15.17 -9.37
CA ARG A 115 -16.05 -16.45 -9.36
C ARG A 115 -15.12 -16.59 -10.57
N GLN A 116 -15.68 -16.42 -11.77
CA GLN A 116 -14.90 -16.59 -13.01
C GLN A 116 -13.79 -15.54 -13.15
N THR A 117 -14.07 -14.29 -12.78
CA THR A 117 -13.11 -13.19 -12.80
C THR A 117 -11.97 -13.43 -11.80
N ALA A 118 -12.31 -13.79 -10.56
CA ALA A 118 -11.35 -14.09 -9.50
C ALA A 118 -10.46 -15.30 -9.87
N ASP A 119 -11.03 -16.37 -10.43
CA ASP A 119 -10.29 -17.55 -10.86
C ASP A 119 -9.30 -17.24 -11.98
N ARG A 120 -9.73 -16.45 -12.98
CA ARG A 120 -8.87 -15.99 -14.08
C ARG A 120 -7.70 -15.17 -13.56
N LEU A 121 -7.98 -14.17 -12.73
CA LEU A 121 -6.95 -13.30 -12.16
C LEU A 121 -5.98 -14.10 -11.28
N HIS A 122 -6.48 -15.01 -10.44
CA HIS A 122 -5.66 -15.87 -9.60
C HIS A 122 -4.70 -16.75 -10.42
N ARG A 123 -5.17 -17.34 -11.52
CA ARG A 123 -4.30 -18.11 -12.44
C ARG A 123 -3.21 -17.24 -13.07
N ALA A 124 -3.56 -16.03 -13.50
CA ALA A 124 -2.61 -15.08 -14.08
C ALA A 124 -1.53 -14.67 -13.05
N LEU A 125 -1.94 -14.35 -11.82
CA LEU A 125 -1.04 -14.03 -10.71
C LEU A 125 -0.09 -15.18 -10.40
N LYS A 126 -0.60 -16.41 -10.32
CA LYS A 126 0.23 -17.60 -10.09
C LYS A 126 1.26 -17.81 -11.21
N ALA A 127 0.84 -17.68 -12.47
CA ALA A 127 1.73 -17.79 -13.61
C ALA A 127 2.82 -16.70 -13.59
N HIS A 128 2.44 -15.47 -13.24
CA HIS A 128 3.38 -14.37 -13.08
C HIS A 128 4.41 -14.64 -11.98
N SER A 129 3.96 -15.04 -10.78
CA SER A 129 4.85 -15.35 -9.67
C SER A 129 5.87 -16.44 -10.00
N VAL A 130 5.44 -17.48 -10.74
CA VAL A 130 6.35 -18.53 -11.23
C VAL A 130 7.37 -17.96 -12.22
N ALA A 131 6.92 -17.13 -13.17
CA ALA A 131 7.79 -16.53 -14.18
C ALA A 131 8.83 -15.57 -13.57
N THR A 132 8.48 -14.85 -12.51
CA THR A 132 9.36 -13.86 -11.87
C THR A 132 10.15 -14.38 -10.68
N ALA A 133 9.92 -15.63 -10.25
CA ALA A 133 10.61 -16.22 -9.10
C ALA A 133 12.15 -16.17 -9.26
N GLY A 134 12.68 -16.32 -10.48
CA GLY A 134 14.12 -16.25 -10.78
C GLY A 134 14.72 -14.84 -10.77
N ASP A 135 13.92 -13.80 -11.01
CA ASP A 135 14.39 -12.40 -11.03
C ASP A 135 14.53 -11.82 -9.61
N THR A 136 13.79 -12.35 -8.64
CA THR A 136 13.89 -11.92 -7.24
C THR A 136 15.25 -12.26 -6.60
N ALA A 137 15.98 -13.23 -7.13
CA ALA A 137 17.34 -13.59 -6.68
C ALA A 137 18.43 -12.69 -7.28
N ARG A 138 18.16 -12.00 -8.39
CA ARG A 138 19.11 -11.13 -9.11
C ARG A 138 18.89 -9.65 -8.93
N SER A 139 17.86 -9.22 -8.19
CA SER A 139 17.81 -7.84 -7.73
C SER A 139 18.92 -7.65 -6.70
N PHE A 140 20.03 -7.05 -7.13
CA PHE A 140 20.96 -6.36 -6.25
C PHE A 140 20.12 -5.43 -5.37
N ARG A 141 19.86 -5.85 -4.13
CA ARG A 141 19.39 -4.95 -3.08
C ARG A 141 20.57 -4.09 -2.67
N GLY A 142 20.94 -3.16 -3.54
CA GLY A 142 21.53 -1.91 -3.08
C GLY A 142 20.59 -1.30 -2.03
N PRO A 143 21.07 -0.46 -1.11
CA PRO A 143 20.25 0.10 -0.03
C PRO A 143 19.18 1.06 -0.60
N ALA A 144 18.16 0.49 -1.23
CA ALA A 144 16.94 1.16 -1.60
C ALA A 144 16.10 1.19 -0.33
N ALA A 145 16.24 2.32 0.37
CA ALA A 145 15.30 2.81 1.34
C ALA A 145 13.89 2.80 0.73
N ARG A 146 13.18 1.68 0.91
CA ARG A 146 11.72 1.73 0.94
C ARG A 146 11.38 2.31 2.29
N HIS A 147 10.69 3.45 2.30
CA HIS A 147 10.00 4.01 3.45
C HIS A 147 8.89 3.07 3.91
N GLY A 148 9.25 1.87 4.35
CA GLY A 148 8.42 1.05 5.21
C GLY A 148 8.49 1.68 6.59
N SER A 149 7.37 2.20 7.08
CA SER A 149 7.19 2.38 8.52
C SER A 149 7.04 1.01 9.17
N SER A 150 8.11 0.23 9.12
CA SER A 150 8.28 -1.08 9.74
C SER A 150 9.68 -1.11 10.33
N GLY A 151 9.84 -0.30 11.36
CA GLY A 151 11.01 -0.26 12.22
C GLY A 151 10.52 0.37 13.52
N GLY A 152 10.04 -0.47 14.43
CA GLY A 152 9.60 -0.11 15.78
C GLY A 152 10.76 0.36 16.66
N GLY A 153 11.54 1.32 16.17
CA GLY A 153 12.54 2.06 16.93
C GLY A 153 12.06 3.49 17.13
N VAL A 154 12.20 4.01 18.34
CA VAL A 154 11.88 5.40 18.66
C VAL A 154 12.73 6.32 17.78
N ARG A 155 12.07 7.10 16.92
CA ARG A 155 12.73 8.10 16.06
C ARG A 155 13.05 9.34 16.90
N VAL A 156 14.31 9.74 16.91
CA VAL A 156 14.77 10.93 17.63
C VAL A 156 15.02 12.08 16.65
N LYS A 157 15.00 13.32 17.15
CA LYS A 157 15.30 14.50 16.35
C LYS A 157 16.82 14.63 16.17
N ALA A 158 17.28 14.68 14.93
CA ALA A 158 18.63 15.08 14.58
C ALA A 158 18.59 16.46 13.91
N VAL A 159 19.55 17.32 14.24
CA VAL A 159 19.63 18.71 13.80
C VAL A 159 20.90 18.93 13.00
N CYS A 160 20.83 19.82 12.02
CA CYS A 160 21.98 20.35 11.31
C CYS A 160 22.25 21.78 11.81
N ASP A 161 23.51 22.21 11.80
CA ASP A 161 23.93 23.57 12.17
C ASP A 161 23.20 24.69 11.41
N CYS A 162 22.69 24.40 10.20
CA CYS A 162 21.90 25.36 9.43
C CYS A 162 20.44 25.50 9.89
N GLY A 163 20.06 24.85 10.99
CA GLY A 163 18.71 24.91 11.58
C GLY A 163 17.72 23.87 11.05
N ARG A 164 18.05 23.16 9.97
CA ARG A 164 17.23 22.04 9.48
C ARG A 164 17.25 20.86 10.45
N ASN A 165 16.18 20.08 10.46
CA ASN A 165 16.08 18.88 11.28
C ASN A 165 15.35 17.74 10.57
N VAL A 166 15.67 16.51 10.97
CA VAL A 166 15.05 15.27 10.51
C VAL A 166 14.76 14.36 11.71
N ARG A 167 13.79 13.44 11.58
CA ARG A 167 13.53 12.39 12.57
C ARG A 167 14.05 11.06 12.06
N VAL A 168 14.93 10.42 12.82
CA VAL A 168 15.73 9.27 12.40
C VAL A 168 15.88 8.29 13.57
N VAL A 169 15.97 7.00 13.26
CA VAL A 169 16.30 5.97 14.25
C VAL A 169 17.81 6.06 14.56
N PRO A 170 18.26 6.12 15.83
CA PRO A 170 19.68 6.28 16.17
C PRO A 170 20.62 5.29 15.48
N SER A 171 20.20 4.02 15.36
CA SER A 171 20.98 2.98 14.69
C SER A 171 21.22 3.23 13.21
N VAL A 172 20.37 4.01 12.54
CA VAL A 172 20.56 4.41 11.14
C VAL A 172 21.62 5.51 11.03
N LEU A 173 21.60 6.50 11.93
CA LEU A 173 22.60 7.57 11.94
C LEU A 173 23.99 7.06 12.35
N ALA A 174 24.05 6.02 13.19
CA ALA A 174 25.30 5.36 13.58
C ALA A 174 25.97 4.59 12.43
N GLN A 175 25.19 4.11 11.44
CA GLN A 175 25.74 3.38 10.30
C GLN A 175 26.43 4.31 9.29
N ALA A 176 25.84 5.47 9.02
CA ALA A 176 26.42 6.47 8.14
C ALA A 176 25.86 7.87 8.43
N PRO A 177 26.66 8.94 8.29
CA PRO A 177 26.17 10.31 8.41
C PRO A 177 25.14 10.64 7.33
N ILE A 178 24.01 11.23 7.74
CA ILE A 178 23.05 11.84 6.82
C ILE A 178 23.51 13.28 6.55
N MET A 179 23.75 13.61 5.28
CA MET A 179 24.30 14.91 4.89
C MET A 179 23.19 15.90 4.49
N CYS A 180 23.34 17.14 4.93
CA CYS A 180 22.43 18.23 4.65
C CYS A 180 22.70 18.80 3.25
N GLY A 181 21.89 18.47 2.24
CA GLY A 181 22.12 18.87 0.84
C GLY A 181 22.08 20.38 0.53
N GLY A 182 22.03 21.25 1.53
CA GLY A 182 21.98 22.71 1.40
C GLY A 182 23.15 23.41 2.07
N CYS A 183 23.82 22.78 3.04
CA CYS A 183 25.04 23.32 3.65
C CYS A 183 26.20 22.30 3.69
N GLY A 184 25.99 21.07 3.21
CA GLY A 184 27.01 20.03 3.15
C GLY A 184 27.47 19.45 4.49
N LYS A 185 26.78 19.76 5.60
CA LYS A 185 27.14 19.29 6.95
C LYS A 185 26.27 18.09 7.39
N PRO A 186 26.73 17.23 8.31
CA PRO A 186 25.91 16.12 8.80
C PRO A 186 24.80 16.59 9.76
N PHE A 187 23.71 15.82 9.84
CA PHE A 187 22.75 15.93 10.95
C PHE A 187 23.28 15.18 12.18
N ARG A 188 23.08 15.71 13.38
CA ARG A 188 23.50 15.12 14.67
C ARG A 188 22.34 15.07 15.65
N ILE A 189 22.28 14.02 16.47
CA ILE A 189 21.37 13.99 17.62
C ILE A 189 21.97 14.93 18.67
N PRO A 190 21.26 15.97 19.14
CA PRO A 190 21.74 16.80 20.24
C PRO A 190 21.96 15.89 21.45
N GLU A 191 23.15 15.94 22.06
CA GLU A 191 23.34 15.30 23.35
C GLU A 191 22.34 15.90 24.34
N ALA A 192 21.68 15.04 25.11
CA ALA A 192 20.86 15.51 26.21
C ALA A 192 21.80 16.25 27.16
N VAL A 193 21.67 17.57 27.22
CA VAL A 193 22.32 18.37 28.27
C VAL A 193 21.78 17.81 29.58
N ALA A 194 22.62 17.06 30.29
CA ALA A 194 22.35 16.66 31.65
C ALA A 194 22.13 17.97 32.43
N VAL A 195 20.90 18.19 32.86
CA VAL A 195 20.58 19.27 33.79
C VAL A 195 21.32 18.91 35.07
N ALA A 196 22.44 19.57 35.32
CA ALA A 196 23.09 19.55 36.62
C ALA A 196 22.08 20.06 37.65
N GLY A 197 21.92 19.29 38.73
CA GLY A 197 20.94 19.53 39.79
C GLY A 197 21.16 20.78 40.61
#